data_AF-A0A969QNH6-F1
#
_entry.id   AF-A0A969QNH6-F1
#
_cell.length_a   1.000
_cell.length_b   1.000
_cell.length_c   1.000
_cell.angle_alpha   90.00
_cell.angle_beta   90.00
_cell.angle_gamma   90.00
#
_symmetry.space_group_name_H-M   'P 1'
#
loop_
_entity.id
_entity.type
_entity.pdbx_description
1 polymer ?
#
loop_
_entity_poly.entity_id
_entity_poly.type
_entity_poly.pdbx_seq_one_letter_code
_entity_poly.pdbx_strand_id
1 'polypeptide(L)'
;SIVKTWSPEAVLTEFRELFIRHTHADEFALECLTEIILKNQKSEFDNLLRRCCYILINNWNISRNHPYISLLIQLFEDSSLHENTNALILGRLRSWVKSFIASSDFETIKLVTTRCEDGKTWHWSQRYTPYLLASQYANLNNPFEQRQVAQKVSRQLKDQFKFELAMYTARSESARVNFKGLKNPTSLGDEVLRLIKTVVIKRGTYSYPNLAKIFCSKHRT
;
A
#
# COMPACT_ATOMS: atom_id res chain seq x y z
N SER A 1 -2.95 -21.38 10.57
CA SER A 1 -2.67 -20.92 9.19
C SER A 1 -1.25 -21.29 8.88
N ILE A 2 -1.05 -22.08 7.82
CA ILE A 2 0.25 -22.65 7.38
C ILE A 2 1.32 -21.55 7.18
N VAL A 3 0.89 -20.33 6.86
CA VAL A 3 1.74 -19.13 6.73
C VAL A 3 2.45 -18.73 8.04
N LYS A 4 2.10 -19.30 9.21
CA LYS A 4 2.79 -19.02 10.48
C LYS A 4 3.95 -19.98 10.77
N THR A 5 4.01 -21.14 10.12
CA THR A 5 5.00 -22.19 10.41
C THR A 5 6.07 -22.33 9.33
N TRP A 6 5.78 -21.87 8.11
CA TRP A 6 6.70 -21.98 6.97
C TRP A 6 7.58 -20.73 6.85
N SER A 7 8.78 -20.88 6.29
CA SER A 7 9.63 -19.73 6.00
C SER A 7 9.02 -18.88 4.87
N PRO A 8 9.23 -17.55 4.86
CA PRO A 8 8.75 -16.69 3.78
C PRO A 8 9.19 -17.14 2.37
N GLU A 9 10.40 -17.72 2.24
CA GLU A 9 10.93 -18.28 0.99
C GLU A 9 10.13 -19.48 0.51
N ALA A 10 9.82 -20.42 1.43
CA ALA A 10 9.03 -21.59 1.09
C ALA A 10 7.63 -21.16 0.63
N VAL A 11 7.01 -20.20 1.34
CA VAL A 11 5.70 -19.67 0.99
C VAL A 11 5.70 -18.96 -0.37
N LEU A 12 6.75 -18.20 -0.72
CA LEU A 12 6.88 -17.58 -2.04
C LEU A 12 7.06 -18.62 -3.15
N THR A 13 7.86 -19.67 -2.88
CA THR A 13 8.06 -20.78 -3.82
C THR A 13 6.72 -21.45 -4.12
N GLU A 14 5.97 -21.86 -3.09
CA GLU A 14 4.65 -22.47 -3.29
C GLU A 14 3.68 -21.53 -4.01
N PHE A 15 3.68 -20.24 -3.66
CA PHE A 15 2.83 -19.26 -4.35
C PHE A 15 3.15 -19.20 -5.85
N ARG A 16 4.43 -19.19 -6.22
CA ARG A 16 4.88 -19.20 -7.62
C ARG A 16 4.49 -20.50 -8.32
N GLU A 17 4.73 -21.65 -7.69
CA GLU A 17 4.41 -22.95 -8.27
C GLU A 17 2.90 -23.12 -8.48
N LEU A 18 2.06 -22.61 -7.57
CA LEU A 18 0.61 -22.70 -7.69
C LEU A 18 0.03 -21.72 -8.72
N PHE A 19 0.32 -20.42 -8.58
CA PHE A 19 -0.39 -19.37 -9.33
C PHE A 19 0.30 -18.95 -10.62
N ILE A 20 1.59 -19.26 -10.81
CA ILE A 20 2.36 -18.83 -11.99
C ILE A 20 2.69 -20.02 -12.89
N ARG A 21 3.22 -21.11 -12.31
CA ARG A 21 3.75 -22.25 -13.06
C ARG A 21 2.78 -23.43 -13.19
N HIS A 22 1.80 -23.53 -12.29
CA HIS A 22 0.85 -24.64 -12.22
C HIS A 22 1.54 -26.00 -12.01
N THR A 23 2.51 -26.03 -11.09
CA THR A 23 3.40 -27.17 -10.79
C THR A 23 3.54 -27.40 -9.28
N HIS A 24 2.51 -27.01 -8.51
CA HIS A 24 2.51 -27.08 -7.05
C HIS A 24 2.57 -28.51 -6.52
N ALA A 25 3.27 -28.71 -5.41
CA ALA A 25 3.49 -30.04 -4.83
C ALA A 25 2.25 -30.61 -4.11
N ASP A 26 1.40 -29.74 -3.55
CA ASP A 26 0.10 -30.15 -2.99
C ASP A 26 -0.92 -30.38 -4.11
N GLU A 27 -1.23 -31.66 -4.34
CA GLU A 27 -2.16 -32.13 -5.35
C GLU A 27 -3.57 -31.58 -5.13
N PHE A 28 -4.03 -31.45 -3.87
CA PHE A 28 -5.36 -30.94 -3.57
C PHE A 28 -5.51 -29.47 -3.94
N ALA A 29 -4.50 -28.64 -3.61
CA ALA A 29 -4.50 -27.23 -3.98
C ALA A 29 -4.47 -27.04 -5.51
N LEU A 30 -3.70 -27.87 -6.20
CA LEU A 30 -3.59 -27.86 -7.65
C LEU A 30 -4.90 -28.31 -8.32
N GLU A 31 -5.55 -29.36 -7.82
CA GLU A 31 -6.85 -29.84 -8.28
C GLU A 31 -7.94 -28.79 -8.09
N CYS A 32 -8.01 -28.17 -6.91
CA CYS A 32 -8.97 -27.10 -6.63
C CYS A 32 -8.80 -25.92 -7.60
N LEU A 33 -7.55 -25.50 -7.83
CA LEU A 33 -7.26 -24.43 -8.80
C LEU A 33 -7.63 -24.85 -10.23
N THR A 34 -7.33 -26.09 -10.60
CA THR A 34 -7.68 -26.66 -11.91
C THR A 34 -9.19 -26.65 -12.12
N GLU A 35 -9.97 -27.03 -11.10
CA GLU A 35 -11.43 -27.03 -11.16
C GLU A 35 -11.98 -25.63 -11.42
N ILE A 36 -11.51 -24.61 -10.68
CA ILE A 36 -11.88 -23.20 -10.89
C ILE A 36 -11.59 -22.76 -12.33
N ILE A 37 -10.42 -23.14 -12.87
CA ILE A 37 -10.00 -22.80 -14.23
C ILE A 37 -10.89 -23.50 -15.27
N LEU A 38 -11.16 -24.79 -15.10
CA LEU A 38 -11.99 -25.59 -16.01
C LEU A 38 -13.44 -25.11 -16.02
N LYS A 39 -14.00 -24.78 -14.84
CA LYS A 39 -15.33 -24.17 -14.69
C LYS A 39 -15.40 -22.72 -15.14
N ASN A 40 -14.29 -22.12 -15.59
CA ASN A 40 -14.20 -20.75 -16.05
C ASN A 40 -14.65 -19.71 -14.99
N GLN A 41 -14.42 -20.01 -13.71
CA GLN A 41 -14.80 -19.17 -12.57
C GLN A 41 -13.74 -18.07 -12.31
N LYS A 42 -13.53 -17.20 -13.30
CA LYS A 42 -12.50 -16.15 -13.23
C LYS A 42 -12.62 -15.25 -12.00
N SER A 43 -13.84 -14.85 -11.64
CA SER A 43 -14.05 -14.01 -10.44
C SER A 43 -13.63 -14.71 -9.15
N GLU A 44 -13.82 -16.02 -9.05
CA GLU A 44 -13.38 -16.78 -7.88
C GLU A 44 -11.86 -16.87 -7.83
N PHE A 45 -11.21 -17.09 -8.98
CA PHE A 45 -9.75 -17.03 -9.09
C PHE A 45 -9.19 -15.66 -8.68
N ASP A 46 -9.73 -14.56 -9.20
CA ASP A 46 -9.27 -13.21 -8.87
C ASP A 46 -9.44 -12.92 -7.37
N ASN A 47 -10.56 -13.36 -6.79
CA ASN A 47 -10.82 -13.25 -5.35
C ASN A 47 -9.83 -14.09 -4.51
N LEU A 48 -9.53 -15.32 -4.94
CA LEU A 48 -8.58 -16.22 -4.27
C LEU A 48 -7.18 -15.62 -4.28
N LEU A 49 -6.69 -15.24 -5.47
CA LEU A 49 -5.37 -14.65 -5.66
C LEU A 49 -5.22 -13.37 -4.83
N ARG A 50 -6.21 -12.49 -4.88
CA ARG A 50 -6.25 -11.26 -4.08
C ARG A 50 -6.16 -11.54 -2.58
N ARG A 51 -6.96 -12.50 -2.08
CA ARG A 51 -6.94 -12.87 -0.65
C ARG A 51 -5.58 -13.45 -0.24
N CYS A 52 -5.00 -14.32 -1.07
CA CYS A 52 -3.66 -14.86 -0.83
C CYS A 52 -2.62 -13.73 -0.70
N CYS A 53 -2.60 -12.78 -1.63
CA CYS A 53 -1.69 -11.62 -1.55
C CYS A 53 -1.85 -10.85 -0.24
N TYR A 54 -3.08 -10.50 0.17
CA TYR A 54 -3.30 -9.75 1.40
C TYR A 54 -2.95 -10.53 2.67
N ILE A 55 -3.20 -11.84 2.70
CA ILE A 55 -2.79 -12.71 3.81
C ILE A 55 -1.27 -12.68 3.97
N LEU A 56 -0.52 -12.84 2.88
CA LEU A 56 0.94 -12.82 2.88
C LEU A 56 1.48 -11.45 3.30
N ILE A 57 0.98 -10.38 2.69
CA ILE A 57 1.36 -9.00 3.00
C ILE A 57 1.11 -8.70 4.49
N ASN A 58 -0.04 -9.09 5.02
CA ASN A 58 -0.36 -8.87 6.43
C ASN A 58 0.58 -9.65 7.35
N ASN A 59 0.81 -10.92 7.06
CA ASN A 59 1.69 -11.78 7.84
C ASN A 59 3.11 -11.20 7.88
N TRP A 60 3.69 -10.87 6.73
CA TRP A 60 5.05 -10.33 6.64
C TRP A 60 5.17 -8.92 7.22
N ASN A 61 4.12 -8.11 7.16
CA ASN A 61 4.06 -6.83 7.88
C ASN A 61 4.00 -7.00 9.41
N ILE A 62 3.54 -8.14 9.92
CA ILE A 62 3.52 -8.44 11.36
C ILE A 62 4.89 -8.99 11.79
N SER A 63 5.48 -9.88 11.01
CA SER A 63 6.80 -10.49 11.26
C SER A 63 7.99 -9.61 10.85
N ARG A 64 7.75 -8.40 10.32
CA ARG A 64 8.77 -7.45 9.82
C ARG A 64 9.61 -7.98 8.66
N ASN A 65 9.07 -8.93 7.91
CA ASN A 65 9.66 -9.54 6.73
C ASN A 65 9.36 -8.73 5.45
N HIS A 66 9.63 -7.43 5.51
CA HIS A 66 9.34 -6.48 4.43
C HIS A 66 9.94 -6.83 3.06
N PRO A 67 11.17 -7.38 2.95
CA PRO A 67 11.74 -7.75 1.64
C PRO A 67 10.89 -8.75 0.86
N TYR A 68 10.20 -9.67 1.54
CA TYR A 68 9.37 -10.68 0.89
C TYR A 68 8.07 -10.12 0.30
N ILE A 69 7.61 -8.98 0.82
CA ILE A 69 6.50 -8.25 0.21
C ILE A 69 6.91 -7.76 -1.18
N SER A 70 8.12 -7.21 -1.32
CA SER A 70 8.64 -6.78 -2.63
C SER A 70 8.86 -7.98 -3.56
N LEU A 71 9.41 -9.08 -3.05
CA LEU A 71 9.58 -10.32 -3.83
C LEU A 71 8.25 -10.89 -4.33
N LEU A 72 7.18 -10.84 -3.52
CA LEU A 72 5.84 -11.24 -3.95
C LEU A 72 5.33 -10.41 -5.12
N ILE A 73 5.56 -9.09 -5.12
CA ILE A 73 5.17 -8.24 -6.25
C ILE A 73 5.99 -8.58 -7.50
N GLN A 74 7.29 -8.86 -7.34
CA GLN A 74 8.17 -9.27 -8.44
C GLN A 74 7.77 -10.61 -9.08
N LEU A 75 7.10 -11.52 -8.35
CA LEU A 75 6.58 -12.76 -8.95
C LEU A 75 5.60 -12.52 -10.10
N PHE A 76 4.92 -11.36 -10.12
CA PHE A 76 4.01 -11.00 -11.20
C PHE A 76 4.71 -10.44 -12.44
N GLU A 77 6.03 -10.22 -12.37
CA GLU A 77 6.88 -9.83 -13.49
C GLU A 77 7.58 -11.06 -14.13
N ASP A 78 7.22 -12.27 -13.71
CA ASP A 78 7.81 -13.51 -14.18
C ASP A 78 7.62 -13.70 -15.70
N SER A 79 8.74 -13.89 -16.42
CA SER A 79 8.76 -14.07 -17.87
C SER A 79 7.93 -15.26 -18.33
N SER A 80 7.76 -16.29 -17.50
CA SER A 80 6.96 -17.47 -17.83
C SER A 80 5.49 -17.13 -18.07
N LEU A 81 4.97 -16.03 -17.50
CA LEU A 81 3.62 -15.55 -17.81
C LEU A 81 3.47 -15.20 -19.30
N HIS A 82 4.55 -14.79 -19.96
CA HIS A 82 4.57 -14.37 -21.37
C HIS A 82 4.94 -15.49 -22.35
N GLU A 83 5.37 -16.64 -21.86
CA GLU A 83 5.67 -17.79 -22.71
C GLU A 83 4.41 -18.36 -23.35
N ASN A 84 4.54 -18.75 -24.62
CA ASN A 84 3.50 -19.49 -25.32
C ASN A 84 3.37 -20.90 -24.73
N THR A 85 2.14 -21.37 -24.58
CA THR A 85 1.85 -22.73 -24.13
C THR A 85 0.66 -23.29 -24.90
N ASN A 86 0.72 -24.57 -25.23
CA ASN A 86 -0.38 -25.30 -25.86
C ASN A 86 -1.31 -25.94 -24.81
N ALA A 87 -0.93 -25.91 -23.52
CA ALA A 87 -1.74 -26.45 -22.44
C ALA A 87 -2.89 -25.48 -22.10
N LEU A 88 -4.14 -25.92 -22.26
CA LEU A 88 -5.34 -25.10 -22.06
C LEU A 88 -5.42 -24.48 -20.66
N ILE A 89 -5.15 -25.29 -19.62
CA ILE A 89 -5.24 -24.86 -18.22
C ILE A 89 -4.19 -23.78 -17.94
N LEU A 90 -2.93 -24.04 -18.29
CA LEU A 90 -1.82 -23.10 -18.09
C LEU A 90 -2.00 -21.82 -18.91
N GLY A 91 -2.47 -21.92 -20.15
CA GLY A 91 -2.77 -20.75 -20.99
C GLY A 91 -3.86 -19.87 -20.38
N ARG A 92 -4.93 -20.48 -19.86
CA ARG A 92 -6.01 -19.76 -19.17
C ARG A 92 -5.53 -19.13 -17.87
N LEU A 93 -4.77 -19.87 -17.04
CA LEU A 93 -4.17 -19.35 -15.81
C LEU A 93 -3.33 -18.09 -16.10
N ARG A 94 -2.38 -18.17 -17.03
CA ARG A 94 -1.51 -17.04 -17.42
C ARG A 94 -2.33 -15.85 -17.92
N SER A 95 -3.37 -16.09 -18.71
CA SER A 95 -4.29 -15.03 -19.17
C SER A 95 -5.02 -14.35 -18.00
N TRP A 96 -5.49 -15.13 -17.02
CA TRP A 96 -6.17 -14.59 -15.85
C TRP A 96 -5.22 -13.82 -14.95
N VAL A 97 -4.01 -14.33 -14.69
CA VAL A 97 -2.97 -13.60 -13.94
C VAL A 97 -2.63 -12.27 -14.63
N LYS A 98 -2.45 -12.24 -15.95
CA LYS A 98 -2.22 -10.99 -16.70
C LYS A 98 -3.37 -10.01 -16.54
N SER A 99 -4.61 -10.50 -16.62
CA SER A 99 -5.80 -9.67 -16.41
C SER A 99 -5.87 -9.13 -14.98
N PHE A 100 -5.48 -9.93 -13.99
CA PHE A 100 -5.40 -9.50 -12.61
C PHE A 100 -4.33 -8.42 -12.42
N ILE A 101 -3.15 -8.59 -13.02
CA ILE A 101 -2.06 -7.58 -13.00
C ILE A 101 -2.51 -6.24 -13.60
N ALA A 102 -3.32 -6.27 -14.66
CA ALA A 102 -3.87 -5.08 -15.29
C ALA A 102 -5.06 -4.44 -14.54
N SER A 103 -5.54 -5.06 -13.45
CA SER A 103 -6.72 -4.62 -12.72
C SER A 103 -6.41 -3.55 -11.66
N SER A 104 -7.44 -2.81 -11.25
CA SER A 104 -7.35 -1.87 -10.12
C SER A 104 -7.02 -2.55 -8.79
N ASP A 105 -7.32 -3.85 -8.65
CA ASP A 105 -7.05 -4.61 -7.44
C ASP A 105 -5.53 -4.81 -7.26
N PHE A 106 -4.80 -5.09 -8.34
CA PHE A 106 -3.36 -5.23 -8.27
C PHE A 106 -2.65 -3.89 -8.05
N GLU A 107 -3.15 -2.81 -8.66
CA GLU A 107 -2.64 -1.46 -8.39
C GLU A 107 -2.83 -1.06 -6.91
N THR A 108 -3.95 -1.46 -6.31
CA THR A 108 -4.15 -1.30 -4.87
C THR A 108 -3.12 -2.07 -4.05
N ILE A 109 -2.83 -3.31 -4.44
CA ILE A 109 -1.81 -4.14 -3.80
C ILE A 109 -0.45 -3.45 -3.88
N LYS A 110 -0.02 -2.96 -5.04
CA LYS A 110 1.23 -2.20 -5.19
C LYS A 110 1.26 -0.96 -4.28
N LEU A 111 0.15 -0.24 -4.18
CA LEU A 111 0.05 0.97 -3.37
C LEU A 111 0.22 0.69 -1.87
N VAL A 112 -0.24 -0.45 -1.36
CA VAL A 112 0.03 -0.85 0.05
C VAL A 112 1.46 -1.36 0.27
N THR A 113 2.15 -1.84 -0.77
CA THR A 113 3.51 -2.39 -0.66
C THR A 113 4.63 -1.39 -0.93
N THR A 114 4.34 -0.26 -1.60
CA THR A 114 5.33 0.79 -1.96
C THR A 114 6.11 1.34 -0.76
N ARG A 115 5.64 1.12 0.49
CA ARG A 115 6.35 1.46 1.72
C ARG A 115 7.59 0.60 2.00
N CYS A 116 7.71 -0.60 1.42
CA CYS A 116 8.87 -1.49 1.67
C CYS A 116 10.14 -1.08 0.90
N GLU A 117 10.03 -0.12 -0.02
CA GLU A 117 11.21 0.46 -0.67
C GLU A 117 11.70 1.66 0.15
N ASP A 118 12.55 1.36 1.14
CA ASP A 118 13.30 2.38 1.86
C ASP A 118 14.12 3.22 0.86
N GLY A 119 13.77 4.50 0.72
CA GLY A 119 14.66 5.51 0.12
C GLY A 119 14.22 6.15 -1.20
N LYS A 120 13.09 5.79 -1.81
CA LYS A 120 12.59 6.53 -2.98
C LYS A 120 11.87 7.82 -2.59
N THR A 121 12.15 8.88 -3.34
CA THR A 121 11.55 10.22 -3.21
C THR A 121 10.03 10.13 -3.21
N TRP A 122 9.43 10.57 -2.10
CA TRP A 122 7.97 10.65 -1.93
C TRP A 122 7.32 11.42 -3.07
N HIS A 123 6.61 10.71 -3.94
CA HIS A 123 5.79 11.34 -4.96
C HIS A 123 4.53 11.91 -4.29
N TRP A 124 4.14 13.14 -4.63
CA TRP A 124 3.04 13.87 -3.98
C TRP A 124 1.72 13.08 -3.89
N SER A 125 1.48 12.16 -4.83
CA SER A 125 0.32 11.26 -4.83
C SER A 125 0.24 10.38 -3.58
N GLN A 126 1.38 10.07 -2.95
CA GLN A 126 1.45 9.25 -1.74
C GLN A 126 0.85 9.93 -0.48
N ARG A 127 0.63 11.25 -0.50
CA ARG A 127 -0.05 11.96 0.59
C ARG A 127 -1.56 11.72 0.61
N TYR A 128 -2.14 11.40 -0.54
CA TYR A 128 -3.57 11.08 -0.65
C TYR A 128 -3.83 9.59 -0.35
N THR A 129 -2.79 8.75 -0.43
CA THR A 129 -2.84 7.32 -0.10
C THR A 129 -3.53 6.99 1.21
N PRO A 130 -3.29 7.67 2.35
CA PRO A 130 -3.98 7.32 3.59
C PRO A 130 -5.50 7.51 3.53
N TYR A 131 -5.98 8.44 2.69
CA TYR A 131 -7.40 8.70 2.48
C TYR A 131 -8.01 7.71 1.49
N LEU A 132 -7.28 7.36 0.43
CA LEU A 132 -7.66 6.27 -0.48
C LEU A 132 -7.76 4.93 0.28
N LEU A 133 -6.81 4.63 1.15
CA LEU A 133 -6.87 3.44 2.01
C LEU A 133 -8.01 3.51 3.03
N ALA A 134 -8.47 4.71 3.39
CA ALA A 134 -9.59 4.87 4.31
C ALA A 134 -10.92 4.42 3.72
N SER A 135 -11.17 4.71 2.44
CA SER A 135 -12.35 4.15 1.76
C SER A 135 -12.24 2.62 1.66
N GLN A 136 -11.03 2.08 1.48
CA GLN A 136 -10.85 0.63 1.38
C GLN A 136 -11.08 -0.11 2.69
N TYR A 137 -10.55 0.37 3.82
CA TYR A 137 -10.79 -0.32 5.09
C TYR A 137 -12.22 -0.12 5.62
N ALA A 138 -12.90 0.95 5.20
CA ALA A 138 -14.28 1.22 5.57
C ALA A 138 -15.30 0.38 4.77
N ASN A 139 -14.96 -0.02 3.54
CA ASN A 139 -15.84 -0.79 2.68
C ASN A 139 -15.98 -2.24 3.18
N LEU A 140 -17.15 -2.60 3.71
CA LEU A 140 -17.44 -3.94 4.25
C LEU A 140 -17.42 -5.06 3.20
N ASN A 141 -17.57 -4.72 1.91
CA ASN A 141 -17.47 -5.69 0.82
C ASN A 141 -16.03 -6.14 0.58
N ASN A 142 -15.04 -5.40 1.10
CA ASN A 142 -13.64 -5.82 1.01
C ASN A 142 -13.34 -6.94 2.02
N PRO A 143 -12.51 -7.92 1.63
CA PRO A 143 -12.04 -8.96 2.55
C PRO A 143 -11.46 -8.38 3.83
N PHE A 144 -11.63 -9.09 4.95
CA PHE A 144 -11.14 -8.65 6.25
C PHE A 144 -9.63 -8.37 6.24
N GLU A 145 -8.86 -9.22 5.55
CA GLU A 145 -7.41 -9.13 5.43
C GLU A 145 -6.99 -7.86 4.70
N GLN A 146 -7.68 -7.52 3.61
CA GLN A 146 -7.47 -6.26 2.88
C GLN A 146 -7.77 -5.05 3.76
N ARG A 147 -8.91 -5.06 4.47
CA ARG A 147 -9.28 -3.95 5.36
C ARG A 147 -8.26 -3.76 6.48
N GLN A 148 -7.77 -4.85 7.06
CA GLN A 148 -6.77 -4.81 8.12
C GLN A 148 -5.45 -4.21 7.63
N VAL A 149 -4.95 -4.66 6.47
CA VAL A 149 -3.74 -4.11 5.85
C VAL A 149 -3.92 -2.63 5.52
N ALA A 150 -5.01 -2.26 4.85
CA ALA A 150 -5.31 -0.88 4.48
C ALA A 150 -5.40 0.05 5.71
N GLN A 151 -6.04 -0.40 6.80
CA GLN A 151 -6.11 0.36 8.05
C GLN A 151 -4.74 0.54 8.69
N LYS A 152 -3.94 -0.52 8.77
CA LYS A 152 -2.59 -0.47 9.35
C LYS A 152 -1.68 0.48 8.57
N VAL A 153 -1.66 0.34 7.25
CA VAL A 153 -0.84 1.20 6.36
C VAL A 153 -1.32 2.65 6.40
N SER A 154 -2.63 2.91 6.36
CA SER A 154 -3.19 4.27 6.47
C SER A 154 -2.77 4.96 7.77
N ARG A 155 -2.86 4.27 8.92
CA ARG A 155 -2.43 4.81 10.21
C ARG A 155 -0.94 5.11 10.23
N GLN A 156 -0.12 4.16 9.79
CA GLN A 156 1.33 4.32 9.75
C GLN A 156 1.77 5.51 8.89
N LEU A 157 1.19 5.68 7.71
CA LEU A 157 1.48 6.82 6.85
C LEU A 157 1.09 8.14 7.52
N LYS A 158 -0.09 8.21 8.15
CA LYS A 158 -0.51 9.42 8.89
C LYS A 158 0.45 9.75 10.02
N ASP A 159 0.91 8.76 10.77
CA ASP A 159 1.82 8.97 11.89
C ASP A 159 3.22 9.39 11.42
N GLN A 160 3.70 8.83 10.32
CA GLN A 160 4.93 9.28 9.67
C GLN A 160 4.83 10.74 9.22
N PHE A 161 3.75 11.12 8.52
CA PHE A 161 3.55 12.51 8.10
C PHE A 161 3.46 13.48 9.28
N LYS A 162 2.77 13.10 10.37
CA LYS A 162 2.73 13.89 11.60
C LYS A 162 4.14 14.07 12.19
N PHE A 163 4.92 13.01 12.23
CA PHE A 163 6.29 13.05 12.74
C PHE A 163 7.18 13.96 11.89
N GLU A 164 7.18 13.80 10.57
CA GLU A 164 7.95 14.64 9.65
C GLU A 164 7.56 16.12 9.77
N LEU A 165 6.25 16.41 9.86
CA LEU A 165 5.75 17.77 10.04
C LEU A 165 6.17 18.36 11.39
N ALA A 166 6.13 17.57 12.47
CA ALA A 166 6.61 18.00 13.79
C ALA A 166 8.11 18.30 13.76
N MET A 167 8.90 17.42 13.16
CA MET A 167 10.35 17.60 12.98
C MET A 167 10.68 18.85 12.18
N TYR A 168 9.97 19.07 11.06
CA TYR A 168 10.12 20.24 10.23
C TYR A 168 9.79 21.53 11.00
N THR A 169 8.62 21.57 11.63
CA THR A 169 8.14 22.76 12.34
C THR A 169 9.01 23.09 13.56
N ALA A 170 9.50 22.10 14.31
CA ALA A 170 10.39 22.33 15.44
C ALA A 170 11.76 22.87 15.00
N ARG A 171 12.33 22.34 13.91
CA ARG A 171 13.60 22.82 13.39
C ARG A 171 13.49 24.20 12.74
N SER A 172 12.36 24.51 12.08
CA SER A 172 12.07 25.83 11.48
C SER A 172 12.12 26.99 12.47
N GLU A 173 12.02 26.71 13.75
CA GLU A 173 12.08 27.71 14.82
C GLU A 173 13.47 27.84 15.46
N SER A 174 14.37 26.91 15.20
CA SER A 174 15.72 26.94 15.77
C SER A 174 16.65 27.77 14.90
N ALA A 175 16.95 28.99 15.34
CA ALA A 175 17.89 29.91 14.68
C ALA A 175 19.34 29.37 14.56
N ARG A 176 19.65 28.22 15.19
CA ARG A 176 21.00 27.65 15.30
C ARG A 176 21.27 26.45 14.38
N VAL A 177 20.27 25.93 13.65
CA VAL A 177 20.45 24.76 12.79
C VAL A 177 20.48 25.19 11.34
N ASN A 178 21.60 24.94 10.64
CA ASN A 178 21.72 25.14 9.20
C ASN A 178 20.58 24.42 8.47
N PHE A 179 19.62 25.20 7.96
CA PHE A 179 18.38 24.73 7.33
C PHE A 179 18.56 24.00 6.00
N LYS A 180 19.82 23.83 5.54
CA LYS A 180 20.20 23.45 4.17
C LYS A 180 19.81 22.03 3.72
N GLY A 181 19.06 21.26 4.50
CA GLY A 181 18.71 19.87 4.14
C GLY A 181 17.29 19.41 4.45
N LEU A 182 16.49 20.16 5.21
CA LEU A 182 15.12 19.73 5.54
C LEU A 182 14.12 20.28 4.52
N LYS A 183 13.50 19.39 3.77
CA LYS A 183 12.40 19.74 2.86
C LYS A 183 11.10 19.83 3.65
N ASN A 184 10.32 20.88 3.36
CA ASN A 184 8.96 21.01 3.85
C ASN A 184 8.13 19.75 3.45
N PRO A 185 7.60 18.98 4.42
CA PRO A 185 6.86 17.76 4.13
C PRO A 185 5.44 18.01 3.62
N THR A 186 5.04 19.27 3.46
CA THR A 186 3.75 19.70 2.90
C THR A 186 3.92 20.30 1.50
N SER A 187 2.82 20.56 0.79
CA SER A 187 2.80 21.27 -0.50
C SER A 187 2.50 22.75 -0.31
N LEU A 188 2.24 23.14 0.93
CA LEU A 188 2.01 24.52 1.30
C LEU A 188 3.37 25.19 1.43
N GLY A 189 3.47 26.42 0.92
CA GLY A 189 4.67 27.24 1.15
C GLY A 189 4.92 27.44 2.65
N ASP A 190 6.18 27.66 3.01
CA ASP A 190 6.60 27.82 4.41
C ASP A 190 5.86 28.94 5.13
N GLU A 191 5.51 30.00 4.40
CA GLU A 191 4.71 31.12 4.93
C GLU A 191 3.30 30.69 5.33
N VAL A 192 2.64 29.88 4.49
CA VAL A 192 1.30 29.35 4.78
C VAL A 192 1.35 28.43 5.99
N LEU A 193 2.38 27.60 6.11
CA LEU A 193 2.57 26.76 7.30
C LEU A 193 2.78 27.58 8.57
N ARG A 194 3.60 28.64 8.53
CA ARG A 194 3.81 29.54 9.67
C ARG A 194 2.51 30.25 10.07
N LEU A 195 1.69 30.62 9.09
CA LEU A 195 0.38 31.22 9.33
C LEU A 195 -0.57 30.21 10.00
N ILE A 196 -0.70 29.01 9.45
CA ILE A 196 -1.52 27.92 10.04
C ILE A 196 -1.07 27.66 11.48
N LYS A 197 0.23 27.56 11.72
CA LYS A 197 0.78 27.39 13.07
C LYS A 197 0.37 28.52 14.01
N THR A 198 0.49 29.77 13.56
CA THR A 198 0.08 30.95 14.35
C THR A 198 -1.41 30.90 14.70
N VAL A 199 -2.26 30.52 13.76
CA VAL A 199 -3.71 30.37 13.96
C VAL A 199 -4.02 29.25 14.96
N VAL A 200 -3.35 28.10 14.84
CA VAL A 200 -3.53 26.96 15.75
C VAL A 200 -3.07 27.29 17.17
N ILE A 201 -1.95 27.99 17.36
CA ILE A 201 -1.48 28.45 18.69
C ILE A 201 -2.50 29.43 19.30
N LYS A 202 -3.07 30.31 18.49
CA LYS A 202 -4.08 31.30 18.92
C LYS A 202 -5.49 30.71 19.10
N ARG A 203 -5.77 29.46 18.71
CA ARG A 203 -7.10 28.85 18.91
C ARG A 203 -7.53 28.77 20.38
N GLY A 204 -6.59 28.68 21.32
CA GLY A 204 -6.91 28.70 22.75
C GLY A 204 -7.39 30.05 23.27
N THR A 205 -7.17 31.14 22.52
CA THR A 205 -7.45 32.53 22.96
C THR A 205 -8.49 33.26 22.09
N TYR A 206 -8.85 32.73 20.92
CA TYR A 206 -9.73 33.43 19.96
C TYR A 206 -10.82 32.53 19.38
N SER A 207 -12.01 33.07 19.18
CA SER A 207 -13.13 32.40 18.49
C SER A 207 -12.86 32.22 16.99
N TYR A 208 -13.48 31.20 16.37
CA TYR A 208 -13.33 30.90 14.94
C TYR A 208 -13.55 32.11 14.00
N PRO A 209 -14.53 33.01 14.23
CA PRO A 209 -14.70 34.22 13.42
C PRO A 209 -13.52 35.19 13.50
N ASN A 210 -12.89 35.33 14.68
CA ASN A 210 -11.75 36.22 14.88
C ASN A 210 -10.48 35.66 14.21
N LEU A 211 -10.31 34.33 14.24
CA LEU A 211 -9.23 33.66 13.52
C LEU A 211 -9.36 33.80 12.00
N ALA A 212 -10.58 33.71 11.47
CA ALA A 212 -10.84 33.92 10.04
C ALA A 212 -10.50 35.35 9.59
N LYS A 213 -10.82 36.37 10.40
CA LYS A 213 -10.42 37.76 10.13
C LYS A 213 -8.91 37.96 10.12
N ILE A 214 -8.19 37.34 11.07
CA ILE A 214 -6.72 37.38 11.11
C ILE A 214 -6.10 36.69 9.89
N PHE A 215 -6.71 35.60 9.43
CA PHE A 215 -6.25 34.88 8.24
C PHE A 215 -6.45 35.75 6.98
N CYS A 216 -7.62 36.33 6.79
CA CYS A 216 -7.91 37.18 5.63
C CYS A 216 -7.10 38.48 5.60
N SER A 217 -6.78 39.07 6.75
CA SER A 217 -6.01 40.33 6.80
C SER A 217 -4.55 40.16 6.39
N LYS A 218 -3.96 38.97 6.63
CA LYS A 218 -2.56 38.68 6.29
C LYS A 218 -2.32 38.22 4.85
N HIS A 219 -3.38 37.98 4.07
CA HIS A 219 -3.30 37.47 2.69
C HIS A 219 -3.74 38.51 1.63
N ARG A 220 -3.93 39.77 2.02
CA ARG A 220 -4.43 40.87 1.17
C ARG A 220 -3.35 41.86 0.69
N THR A 221 -2.09 41.50 0.82
CA THR A 221 -0.90 42.21 0.31
C THR A 221 -0.09 41.23 -0.53
#